data_AF-A0A2V8M6I3-F1
#
_entry.id   AF-A0A2V8M6I3-F1
#
_cell.length_a   1.000
_cell.length_b   1.000
_cell.length_c   1.000
_cell.angle_alpha   90.00
_cell.angle_beta   90.00
_cell.angle_gamma   90.00
#
_symmetry.space_group_name_H-M   'P 1'
#
loop_
_entity.id
_entity.type
_entity.pdbx_description
1 polymer ?
#
loop_
_entity_poly.entity_id
_entity_poly.type
_entity_poly.pdbx_seq_one_letter_code
_entity_poly.pdbx_strand_id
1 'polypeptide(L)'
;MLCHEFEDRLTDYLDGTLEVHANREFAEHAMRCPVCHDLLTEVKNTLLACSASEAPVPDAALEARILLKTMPETAISCADFEAHLTDYLDGFLLAPLYHRWERHAALCPSCSELPGDVVRAIGACYTYKQDELPVPSGLETRILQSTIGNVLPQEVRAPFGARLIEWLRGALDPIVSPQLASVATMLLVSVFVLTNTVSTDGSVSGIYHASLQLAERTAGNASKSSALPDGMRKLADSVNDLIEGGSEKGNDTNKNQNSSNQNGASQSSQSKSKGGSQQKDR
;
A
#
# COMPACT_ATOMS: atom_id res chain seq x y z
N MET A 1 -77.78 0.76 15.19
CA MET A 1 -76.62 1.39 15.84
C MET A 1 -76.56 2.87 15.50
N LEU A 2 -76.01 3.66 16.43
CA LEU A 2 -75.68 5.07 16.26
C LEU A 2 -74.25 5.21 15.73
N CYS A 3 -73.91 6.35 15.10
CA CYS A 3 -72.56 6.55 14.53
C CYS A 3 -71.44 6.52 15.59
N HIS A 4 -71.70 6.94 16.83
CA HIS A 4 -70.67 6.86 17.89
C HIS A 4 -70.35 5.39 18.26
N GLU A 5 -71.38 4.53 18.36
CA GLU A 5 -71.22 3.10 18.62
C GLU A 5 -70.48 2.39 17.47
N PHE A 6 -70.52 2.97 16.26
CA PHE A 6 -69.76 2.50 15.11
C PHE A 6 -68.27 2.79 15.27
N GLU A 7 -67.92 4.01 15.65
CA GLU A 7 -66.51 4.39 15.88
C GLU A 7 -65.88 3.58 17.01
N ASP A 8 -66.59 3.39 18.12
CA ASP A 8 -66.10 2.61 19.27
C ASP A 8 -65.84 1.14 18.93
N ARG A 9 -66.60 0.56 17.99
CA ARG A 9 -66.52 -0.85 17.59
C ARG A 9 -65.71 -1.08 16.33
N LEU A 10 -65.14 -0.04 15.74
CA LEU A 10 -64.43 -0.11 14.46
C LEU A 10 -63.19 -1.00 14.55
N THR A 11 -62.39 -0.85 15.62
CA THR A 11 -61.18 -1.66 15.85
C THR A 11 -61.54 -3.13 15.99
N ASP A 12 -62.55 -3.45 16.82
CA ASP A 12 -63.02 -4.83 17.01
C ASP A 12 -63.57 -5.46 15.71
N TYR A 13 -64.12 -4.63 14.81
CA TYR A 13 -64.57 -5.06 13.48
C TYR A 13 -63.41 -5.40 12.55
N LEU A 14 -62.36 -4.57 12.55
CA LEU A 14 -61.18 -4.78 11.74
C LEU A 14 -60.34 -5.96 12.25
N ASP A 15 -60.29 -6.16 13.56
CA ASP A 15 -59.60 -7.29 14.21
C ASP A 15 -60.42 -8.59 14.15
N GLY A 16 -61.69 -8.52 13.73
CA GLY A 16 -62.58 -9.67 13.62
C GLY A 16 -63.04 -10.26 14.96
N THR A 17 -62.97 -9.47 16.04
CA THR A 17 -63.31 -9.89 17.41
C THR A 17 -64.79 -9.69 17.77
N LEU A 18 -65.55 -8.97 16.93
CA LEU A 18 -66.99 -8.75 17.10
C LEU A 18 -67.82 -10.03 16.98
N GLU A 19 -68.85 -10.13 17.82
CA GLU A 19 -69.88 -11.18 17.74
C GLU A 19 -70.62 -11.12 16.38
N VAL A 20 -71.01 -12.29 15.86
CA VAL A 20 -71.63 -12.45 14.53
C VAL A 20 -72.85 -11.53 14.31
N HIS A 21 -73.70 -11.37 15.33
CA HIS A 21 -74.86 -10.49 15.26
C HIS A 21 -74.45 -9.02 15.17
N ALA A 22 -73.51 -8.60 16.01
CA ALA A 22 -73.00 -7.22 16.04
C ALA A 22 -72.21 -6.88 14.75
N ASN A 23 -71.49 -7.84 14.19
CA ASN A 23 -70.79 -7.71 12.91
C ASN A 23 -71.78 -7.45 11.75
N ARG A 24 -72.91 -8.16 11.74
CA ARG A 24 -73.98 -7.93 10.77
C ARG A 24 -74.61 -6.54 10.92
N GLU A 25 -74.95 -6.12 12.14
CA GLU A 25 -75.49 -4.77 12.39
C GLU A 25 -74.51 -3.67 11.99
N PHE A 26 -73.21 -3.87 12.26
CA PHE A 26 -72.12 -3.00 11.84
C PHE A 26 -72.05 -2.86 10.32
N ALA A 27 -72.06 -3.99 9.61
CA ALA A 27 -72.05 -4.01 8.15
C ALA A 27 -73.31 -3.36 7.55
N GLU A 28 -74.49 -3.62 8.13
CA GLU A 28 -75.75 -2.99 7.68
C GLU A 28 -75.72 -1.46 7.86
N HIS A 29 -75.11 -0.97 8.95
CA HIS A 29 -74.94 0.47 9.17
C HIS A 29 -73.89 1.09 8.24
N ALA A 30 -72.75 0.44 8.04
CA ALA A 30 -71.73 0.87 7.09
C ALA A 30 -72.29 1.01 5.67
N MET A 31 -73.25 0.16 5.28
CA MET A 31 -73.90 0.27 3.96
C MET A 31 -75.01 1.33 3.89
N ARG A 32 -75.57 1.75 5.02
CA ARG A 32 -76.68 2.73 5.08
C ARG A 32 -76.20 4.16 5.37
N CYS A 33 -75.11 4.32 6.10
CA CYS A 33 -74.58 5.62 6.50
C CYS A 33 -73.32 5.95 5.67
N PRO A 34 -73.37 6.97 4.78
CA PRO A 34 -72.22 7.31 3.93
C PRO A 34 -71.01 7.78 4.74
N VAL A 35 -71.22 8.48 5.85
CA VAL A 35 -70.12 8.97 6.70
C VAL A 35 -69.33 7.81 7.32
N CYS A 36 -70.02 6.83 7.88
CA CYS A 36 -69.39 5.65 8.48
C CYS A 36 -68.79 4.72 7.42
N HIS A 37 -69.38 4.66 6.24
CA HIS A 37 -68.82 3.95 5.08
C HIS A 37 -67.46 4.54 4.68
N ASP A 38 -67.40 5.86 4.55
CA ASP A 38 -66.21 6.58 4.12
C ASP A 38 -65.10 6.45 5.16
N LEU A 39 -65.43 6.56 6.45
CA LEU A 39 -64.50 6.31 7.56
C LEU A 39 -63.93 4.89 7.52
N LEU A 40 -64.79 3.87 7.37
CA LEU A 40 -64.33 2.47 7.26
C LEU A 40 -63.43 2.27 6.06
N THR A 41 -63.75 2.89 4.94
CA THR A 41 -62.96 2.83 3.70
C THR A 41 -61.61 3.52 3.88
N GLU A 42 -61.59 4.70 4.51
CA GLU A 42 -60.37 5.45 4.83
C GLU A 42 -59.46 4.62 5.73
N VAL A 43 -59.97 4.08 6.83
CA VAL A 43 -59.18 3.25 7.75
C VAL A 43 -58.68 1.96 7.08
N LYS A 44 -59.49 1.32 6.23
CA LYS A 44 -59.03 0.17 5.43
C LYS A 44 -57.90 0.57 4.47
N ASN A 45 -58.03 1.72 3.80
CA ASN A 45 -57.00 2.22 2.89
C ASN A 45 -55.70 2.57 3.61
N THR A 46 -55.77 3.17 4.81
CA THR A 46 -54.58 3.45 5.61
C THR A 46 -53.92 2.17 6.10
N LEU A 47 -54.69 1.18 6.56
CA LEU A 47 -54.15 -0.14 6.92
C LEU A 47 -53.46 -0.82 5.74
N LEU A 48 -54.06 -0.78 4.55
CA LEU A 48 -53.43 -1.30 3.34
C LEU A 48 -52.14 -0.57 3.00
N ALA A 49 -52.13 0.78 3.07
CA ALA A 49 -50.95 1.58 2.83
C ALA A 49 -49.83 1.28 3.85
N CYS A 50 -50.17 1.14 5.13
CA CYS A 50 -49.21 0.75 6.18
C CYS A 50 -48.69 -0.67 5.98
N SER A 51 -49.55 -1.63 5.61
CA SER A 51 -49.13 -3.02 5.36
C SER A 51 -48.25 -3.17 4.11
N ALA A 52 -48.43 -2.30 3.12
CA ALA A 52 -47.61 -2.26 1.91
C ALA A 52 -46.30 -1.50 2.11
N SER A 53 -46.18 -0.70 3.18
CA SER A 53 -44.94 -0.03 3.52
C SER A 53 -43.93 -1.03 4.08
N GLU A 54 -42.68 -0.95 3.62
CA GLU A 54 -41.60 -1.76 4.15
C GLU A 54 -41.38 -1.40 5.62
N ALA A 55 -41.37 -2.42 6.50
CA ALA A 55 -41.13 -2.20 7.91
C ALA A 55 -39.74 -1.56 8.10
N PRO A 56 -39.62 -0.50 8.90
CA PRO A 56 -38.32 0.10 9.16
C PRO A 56 -37.42 -0.95 9.83
N VAL A 57 -36.19 -1.06 9.36
CA VAL A 57 -35.19 -1.94 9.97
C VAL A 57 -35.00 -1.48 11.42
N PRO A 58 -35.12 -2.37 12.42
CA PRO A 58 -34.95 -1.99 13.80
C PRO A 58 -33.53 -1.47 14.03
N ASP A 59 -33.43 -0.31 14.66
CA ASP A 59 -32.16 0.25 15.10
C ASP A 59 -31.52 -0.68 16.17
N ALA A 60 -30.23 -0.93 16.05
CA ALA A 60 -29.49 -1.80 16.98
C ALA A 60 -29.60 -1.30 18.44
N ALA A 61 -29.71 0.02 18.63
CA ALA A 61 -29.93 0.59 19.96
C ALA A 61 -31.34 0.29 20.51
N LEU A 62 -32.37 0.20 19.64
CA LEU A 62 -33.71 -0.21 20.06
C LEU A 62 -33.71 -1.67 20.51
N GLU A 63 -33.08 -2.56 19.75
CA GLU A 63 -32.93 -3.97 20.11
C GLU A 63 -32.19 -4.10 21.46
N ALA A 64 -31.08 -3.38 21.62
CA ALA A 64 -30.33 -3.36 22.87
C ALA A 64 -31.19 -2.91 24.07
N ARG A 65 -32.01 -1.84 23.90
CA ARG A 65 -32.94 -1.37 24.96
C ARG A 65 -34.01 -2.40 25.29
N ILE A 66 -34.57 -3.08 24.28
CA ILE A 66 -35.58 -4.13 24.49
C ILE A 66 -34.96 -5.26 25.30
N LEU A 67 -33.79 -5.75 24.88
CA LEU A 67 -33.10 -6.86 25.56
C LEU A 67 -32.65 -6.50 26.98
N LEU A 68 -32.24 -5.25 27.22
CA LEU A 68 -31.95 -4.79 28.59
C LEU A 68 -33.19 -4.81 29.49
N LYS A 69 -34.37 -4.48 28.94
CA LYS A 69 -35.64 -4.49 29.67
C LYS A 69 -36.22 -5.89 29.87
N THR A 70 -36.05 -6.79 28.91
CA THR A 70 -36.63 -8.14 28.94
C THR A 70 -35.69 -9.19 29.55
N MET A 71 -34.37 -8.97 29.47
CA MET A 71 -33.33 -9.90 29.91
C MET A 71 -32.15 -9.17 30.59
N PRO A 72 -32.37 -8.49 31.73
CA PRO A 72 -31.33 -7.71 32.41
C PRO A 72 -30.17 -8.56 32.92
N GLU A 73 -30.38 -9.84 33.20
CA GLU A 73 -29.35 -10.82 33.61
C GLU A 73 -28.24 -10.99 32.56
N THR A 74 -28.49 -10.56 31.32
CA THR A 74 -27.50 -10.63 30.22
C THR A 74 -26.73 -9.32 30.04
N ALA A 75 -26.98 -8.32 30.88
CA ALA A 75 -26.24 -7.07 30.89
C ALA A 75 -24.83 -7.27 31.49
N ILE A 76 -23.86 -6.54 30.96
CA ILE A 76 -22.51 -6.48 31.51
C ILE A 76 -22.25 -5.12 32.13
N SER A 77 -21.38 -5.07 33.14
CA SER A 77 -20.96 -3.80 33.76
C SER A 77 -19.92 -3.07 32.90
N CYS A 78 -19.68 -1.78 33.18
CA CYS A 78 -18.60 -1.04 32.50
C CYS A 78 -17.22 -1.65 32.79
N ALA A 79 -17.02 -2.19 34.00
CA ALA A 79 -15.76 -2.84 34.36
C ALA A 79 -15.54 -4.12 33.54
N ASP A 80 -16.58 -4.92 33.35
CA ASP A 80 -16.50 -6.13 32.51
C ASP A 80 -16.31 -5.76 31.03
N PHE A 81 -16.93 -4.66 30.58
CA PHE A 81 -16.75 -4.14 29.22
C PHE A 81 -15.29 -3.79 28.94
N GLU A 82 -14.66 -3.04 29.85
CA GLU A 82 -13.24 -2.66 29.74
C GLU A 82 -12.31 -3.88 29.85
N ALA A 83 -12.62 -4.84 30.72
CA ALA A 83 -11.82 -6.05 30.89
C ALA A 83 -11.73 -6.88 29.60
N HIS A 84 -12.77 -6.89 28.77
CA HIS A 84 -12.83 -7.63 27.51
C HIS A 84 -12.53 -6.75 26.28
N LEU A 85 -12.13 -5.49 26.46
CA LEU A 85 -11.85 -4.57 25.36
C LEU A 85 -10.70 -5.08 24.47
N THR A 86 -9.62 -5.58 25.07
CA THR A 86 -8.49 -6.14 24.31
C THR A 86 -8.89 -7.40 23.57
N ASP A 87 -9.64 -8.30 24.21
CA ASP A 87 -10.13 -9.53 23.58
C ASP A 87 -11.06 -9.23 22.39
N TYR A 88 -11.84 -8.15 22.47
CA TYR A 88 -12.62 -7.64 21.35
C TYR A 88 -11.72 -7.13 20.22
N LEU A 89 -10.73 -6.28 20.53
CA LEU A 89 -9.82 -5.70 19.53
C LEU A 89 -8.94 -6.75 18.84
N ASP A 90 -8.54 -7.78 19.57
CA ASP A 90 -7.75 -8.90 19.05
C ASP A 90 -8.61 -9.95 18.31
N GLY A 91 -9.94 -9.88 18.44
CA GLY A 91 -10.88 -10.80 17.79
C GLY A 91 -11.07 -12.15 18.50
N PHE A 92 -10.74 -12.24 19.79
CA PHE A 92 -10.88 -13.45 20.61
C PHE A 92 -12.17 -13.53 21.43
N LEU A 93 -13.03 -12.51 21.36
CA LEU A 93 -14.26 -12.46 22.12
C LEU A 93 -15.28 -13.52 21.64
N LEU A 94 -15.77 -14.36 22.56
CA LEU A 94 -16.73 -15.41 22.24
C LEU A 94 -18.09 -14.82 21.80
N ALA A 95 -18.75 -15.44 20.81
CA ALA A 95 -20.00 -14.93 20.23
C ALA A 95 -21.11 -14.59 21.26
N PRO A 96 -21.38 -15.39 22.31
CA PRO A 96 -22.41 -15.03 23.29
C PRO A 96 -22.06 -13.80 24.14
N LEU A 97 -20.76 -13.51 24.30
CA LEU A 97 -20.25 -12.35 25.02
C LEU A 97 -20.15 -11.12 24.11
N TYR A 98 -19.81 -11.34 22.85
CA TYR A 98 -19.72 -10.33 21.80
C TYR A 98 -20.98 -9.48 21.69
N HIS A 99 -22.16 -10.10 21.54
CA HIS A 99 -23.41 -9.34 21.45
C HIS A 99 -23.76 -8.60 22.74
N ARG A 100 -23.37 -9.12 23.91
CA ARG A 100 -23.58 -8.42 25.18
C ARG A 100 -22.70 -7.19 25.27
N TRP A 101 -21.46 -7.31 24.81
CA TRP A 101 -20.47 -6.25 24.76
C TRP A 101 -20.88 -5.13 23.78
N GLU A 102 -21.31 -5.48 22.56
CA GLU A 102 -21.83 -4.51 21.59
C GLU A 102 -23.06 -3.76 22.10
N ARG A 103 -23.99 -4.45 22.75
CA ARG A 103 -25.16 -3.79 23.37
C ARG A 103 -24.76 -2.82 24.46
N HIS A 104 -23.74 -3.13 25.26
CA HIS A 104 -23.25 -2.20 26.28
C HIS A 104 -22.64 -0.96 25.62
N ALA A 105 -21.81 -1.13 24.59
CA ALA A 105 -21.26 0.00 23.83
C ALA A 105 -22.37 0.88 23.20
N ALA A 106 -23.44 0.28 22.68
CA ALA A 106 -24.54 1.02 22.05
C ALA A 106 -25.41 1.81 23.04
N LEU A 107 -25.48 1.40 24.31
CA LEU A 107 -26.34 2.03 25.32
C LEU A 107 -25.59 2.95 26.28
N CYS A 108 -24.32 2.66 26.56
CA CYS A 108 -23.53 3.35 27.57
C CYS A 108 -22.73 4.51 26.95
N PRO A 109 -23.02 5.78 27.29
CA PRO A 109 -22.36 6.92 26.66
C PRO A 109 -20.86 6.97 26.97
N SER A 110 -20.43 6.52 28.15
CA SER A 110 -19.01 6.50 28.52
C SER A 110 -18.21 5.44 27.77
N CYS A 111 -18.83 4.30 27.45
CA CYS A 111 -18.15 3.15 26.83
C CYS A 111 -18.29 3.13 25.31
N SER A 112 -19.23 3.88 24.74
CA SER A 112 -19.49 3.93 23.29
C SER A 112 -18.28 4.36 22.45
N GLU A 113 -17.54 5.38 22.90
CA GLU A 113 -16.38 5.95 22.19
C GLU A 113 -15.05 5.24 22.52
N LEU A 114 -14.99 4.53 23.66
CA LEU A 114 -13.75 3.96 24.19
C LEU A 114 -13.01 3.04 23.19
N PRO A 115 -13.66 2.10 22.47
CA PRO A 115 -12.96 1.26 21.50
C PRO A 115 -12.37 2.07 20.34
N GLY A 116 -13.10 3.09 19.87
CA GLY A 116 -12.62 3.98 18.81
C GLY A 116 -11.41 4.81 19.24
N ASP A 117 -11.41 5.29 20.48
CA ASP A 117 -10.29 6.03 21.06
C ASP A 117 -9.04 5.15 21.21
N VAL A 118 -9.20 3.91 21.67
CA VAL A 118 -8.07 2.96 21.80
C VAL A 118 -7.50 2.59 20.43
N VAL A 119 -8.34 2.30 19.43
CA VAL A 119 -7.86 2.02 18.06
C VAL A 119 -7.12 3.22 17.47
N ARG A 120 -7.61 4.44 17.71
CA ARG A 120 -6.95 5.67 17.26
C ARG A 120 -5.59 5.87 17.94
N ALA A 121 -5.51 5.61 19.25
CA ALA A 121 -4.26 5.70 20.00
C ALA A 121 -3.24 4.65 19.52
N ILE A 122 -3.67 3.42 19.28
CA ILE A 122 -2.85 2.35 18.70
C ILE A 122 -2.35 2.76 17.30
N GLY A 123 -3.24 3.27 16.45
CA GLY A 123 -2.90 3.78 15.13
C GLY A 123 -1.84 4.89 15.19
N ALA A 124 -1.99 5.84 16.12
CA ALA A 124 -0.99 6.88 16.34
C ALA A 124 0.37 6.29 16.75
N CYS A 125 0.40 5.33 17.68
CA CYS A 125 1.63 4.64 18.07
C CYS A 125 2.32 3.93 16.88
N TYR A 126 1.55 3.30 15.99
CA TYR A 126 2.09 2.70 14.78
C TYR A 126 2.66 3.75 13.82
N THR A 127 2.00 4.89 13.65
CA THR A 127 2.54 5.97 12.80
C THR A 127 3.85 6.53 13.34
N TYR A 128 3.98 6.74 14.65
CA TYR A 128 5.24 7.20 15.26
C TYR A 128 6.35 6.16 15.23
N LYS A 129 6.02 4.86 15.26
CA LYS A 129 7.01 3.77 15.20
C LYS A 129 7.41 3.35 13.78
N GLN A 130 6.62 3.72 12.76
CA GLN A 130 6.90 3.40 11.36
C GLN A 130 7.91 4.34 10.70
N ASP A 131 8.27 5.46 11.35
CA ASP A 131 9.51 6.13 11.00
C ASP A 131 10.63 5.11 11.17
N GLU A 132 11.27 4.70 10.07
CA GLU A 132 12.38 3.76 10.06
C GLU A 132 13.51 4.33 10.94
N LEU A 133 13.49 3.98 12.22
CA LEU A 133 14.61 4.27 13.10
C LEU A 133 15.79 3.48 12.54
N PRO A 134 16.94 4.13 12.32
CA PRO A 134 18.12 3.43 11.82
C PRO A 134 18.43 2.29 12.80
N VAL A 135 18.44 1.08 12.27
CA VAL A 135 18.82 -0.09 13.05
C VAL A 135 20.23 0.16 13.61
N PRO A 136 20.46 -0.04 14.92
CA PRO A 136 21.78 0.13 15.50
C PRO A 136 22.80 -0.68 14.71
N SER A 137 23.89 -0.04 14.28
CA SER A 137 24.92 -0.68 13.46
C SER A 137 25.41 -1.98 14.11
N GLY A 138 25.38 -3.10 13.37
CA GLY A 138 25.84 -4.40 13.84
C GLY A 138 24.81 -5.20 14.65
N LEU A 139 23.56 -4.74 14.76
CA LEU A 139 22.46 -5.52 15.34
C LEU A 139 22.14 -6.74 14.46
N GLU A 140 22.21 -6.60 13.14
CA GLU A 140 22.12 -7.71 12.19
C GLU A 140 23.19 -8.77 12.46
N THR A 141 24.43 -8.34 12.71
CA THR A 141 25.54 -9.24 13.00
C THR A 141 25.36 -9.94 14.34
N ARG A 142 24.83 -9.23 15.36
CA ARG A 142 24.56 -9.78 16.69
C ARG A 142 23.39 -10.76 16.70
N ILE A 143 22.34 -10.50 15.92
CA ILE A 143 21.23 -11.44 15.72
C ILE A 143 21.76 -12.68 14.99
N LEU A 144 22.50 -12.51 13.90
CA LEU A 144 23.11 -13.64 13.18
C LEU A 144 24.01 -14.46 14.10
N GLN A 145 24.83 -13.82 14.93
CA GLN A 145 25.70 -14.51 15.89
C GLN A 145 24.93 -15.21 17.02
N SER A 146 23.75 -14.70 17.39
CA SER A 146 22.91 -15.29 18.45
C SER A 146 21.97 -16.39 17.93
N THR A 147 21.57 -16.32 16.66
CA THR A 147 20.60 -17.24 16.02
C THR A 147 21.31 -18.34 15.23
N ILE A 148 22.50 -18.08 14.70
CA ILE A 148 23.39 -19.13 14.19
C ILE A 148 24.06 -19.73 15.43
N GLY A 149 23.34 -20.63 16.12
CA GLY A 149 23.91 -21.41 17.21
C GLY A 149 25.06 -22.27 16.69
N ASN A 150 26.29 -21.73 16.66
CA ASN A 150 27.54 -22.48 16.76
C ASN A 150 28.79 -21.59 16.82
N VAL A 151 29.54 -21.84 17.89
CA VAL A 151 30.99 -21.75 18.13
C VAL A 151 31.68 -20.38 18.14
N LEU A 152 32.24 -20.10 19.33
CA LEU A 152 33.45 -19.31 19.57
C LEU A 152 34.35 -19.26 18.33
N PRO A 153 34.88 -18.09 17.93
CA PRO A 153 35.95 -18.04 16.95
C PRO A 153 37.19 -18.66 17.58
N GLN A 154 37.32 -19.98 17.44
CA GLN A 154 38.61 -20.62 17.57
C GLN A 154 39.45 -20.05 16.44
N GLU A 155 40.51 -19.34 16.81
CA GLU A 155 41.49 -18.73 15.92
C GLU A 155 42.16 -19.80 15.05
N VAL A 156 41.46 -20.26 14.01
CA VAL A 156 42.05 -21.08 12.97
C VAL A 156 42.78 -20.10 12.05
N ARG A 157 44.08 -19.97 12.31
CA ARG A 157 45.07 -19.31 11.47
C ARG A 157 44.83 -19.71 10.01
N ALA A 158 44.16 -18.84 9.25
CA ALA A 158 43.83 -19.11 7.87
C ALA A 158 45.14 -19.27 7.05
N PRO A 159 45.28 -20.33 6.23
CA PRO A 159 46.44 -20.53 5.38
C PRO A 159 46.56 -19.37 4.39
N PHE A 160 47.80 -18.98 4.06
CA PHE A 160 48.12 -17.80 3.25
C PHE A 160 47.34 -17.70 1.91
N GLY A 161 46.87 -18.84 1.36
CA GLY A 161 46.01 -18.86 0.17
C GLY A 161 44.63 -18.20 0.35
N ALA A 162 44.05 -18.24 1.55
CA ALA A 162 42.75 -17.62 1.82
C ALA A 162 42.84 -16.08 1.83
N ARG A 163 43.96 -15.52 2.29
CA ARG A 163 44.22 -14.06 2.26
C ARG A 163 44.38 -13.52 0.85
N LEU A 164 44.93 -14.33 -0.06
CA LEU A 164 45.08 -13.93 -1.47
C LEU A 164 43.72 -13.90 -2.19
N ILE A 165 42.83 -14.84 -1.85
CA ILE A 165 41.47 -14.91 -2.39
C ILE A 165 40.60 -13.76 -1.87
N GLU A 166 40.72 -13.39 -0.59
CA GLU A 166 40.06 -12.20 -0.03
C GLU A 166 40.58 -10.90 -0.64
N TRP A 167 41.89 -10.79 -0.89
CA TRP A 167 42.45 -9.63 -1.59
C TRP A 167 41.95 -9.52 -3.02
N LEU A 168 41.85 -10.66 -3.74
CA LEU A 168 41.28 -10.69 -5.09
C LEU A 168 39.79 -10.32 -5.09
N ARG A 169 39.03 -10.81 -4.08
CA ARG A 169 37.60 -10.53 -3.95
C ARG A 169 37.32 -9.07 -3.58
N GLY A 170 38.14 -8.48 -2.70
CA GLY A 170 38.06 -7.05 -2.37
C GLY A 170 38.45 -6.13 -3.53
N ALA A 171 39.30 -6.59 -4.45
CA ALA A 171 39.61 -5.88 -5.69
C ALA A 171 38.50 -6.00 -6.76
N LEU A 172 37.66 -7.04 -6.70
CA LEU A 172 36.50 -7.23 -7.57
C LEU A 172 35.18 -6.64 -7.01
N ASP A 173 35.11 -6.32 -5.71
CA ASP A 173 33.93 -5.71 -5.10
C ASP A 173 33.49 -4.34 -5.67
N PRO A 174 34.36 -3.45 -6.21
CA PRO A 174 33.85 -2.23 -6.86
C PRO A 174 33.15 -2.49 -8.21
N ILE A 175 33.20 -3.72 -8.74
CA ILE A 175 32.64 -4.07 -10.06
C ILE A 175 31.20 -4.62 -9.95
N VAL A 176 30.74 -5.01 -8.75
CA VAL A 176 29.38 -5.55 -8.54
C VAL A 176 28.41 -4.45 -8.10
N SER A 177 28.40 -3.34 -8.84
CA SER A 177 27.29 -2.37 -8.78
C SER A 177 26.35 -2.62 -9.97
N PRO A 178 25.02 -2.53 -9.80
CA PRO A 178 24.05 -2.89 -10.85
C PRO A 178 24.17 -2.03 -12.13
N GLN A 179 24.88 -0.90 -12.08
CA GLN A 179 25.10 -0.03 -13.24
C GLN A 179 26.28 -0.45 -14.13
N LEU A 180 27.24 -1.24 -13.63
CA LEU A 180 28.39 -1.71 -14.42
C LEU A 180 28.18 -3.10 -15.05
N ALA A 181 27.12 -3.82 -14.64
CA ALA A 181 26.80 -5.16 -15.15
C ALA A 181 26.49 -5.18 -16.66
N SER A 182 25.85 -4.14 -17.20
CA SER A 182 25.56 -4.03 -18.64
C SER A 182 26.83 -3.79 -19.47
N VAL A 183 27.75 -2.98 -18.96
CA VAL A 183 29.04 -2.72 -19.61
C VAL A 183 29.93 -3.96 -19.54
N ALA A 184 29.99 -4.64 -18.39
CA ALA A 184 30.75 -5.87 -18.22
C ALA A 184 30.25 -7.00 -19.11
N THR A 185 28.92 -7.15 -19.28
CA THR A 185 28.36 -8.14 -20.21
C THR A 185 28.66 -7.82 -21.67
N MET A 186 28.56 -6.55 -22.08
CA MET A 186 28.98 -6.12 -23.43
C MET A 186 30.47 -6.37 -23.69
N LEU A 187 31.33 -6.15 -22.69
CA LEU A 187 32.77 -6.37 -22.78
C LEU A 187 33.12 -7.87 -22.82
N LEU A 188 32.44 -8.69 -22.01
CA LEU A 188 32.61 -10.15 -22.06
C LEU A 188 32.09 -10.74 -23.37
N VAL A 189 30.98 -10.24 -23.90
CA VAL A 189 30.46 -10.66 -25.21
C VAL A 189 31.41 -10.23 -26.33
N SER A 190 31.98 -9.01 -26.29
CA SER A 190 32.93 -8.57 -27.31
C SER A 190 34.23 -9.37 -27.28
N VAL A 191 34.77 -9.67 -26.09
CA VAL A 191 35.94 -10.54 -25.94
C VAL A 191 35.63 -11.95 -26.40
N PHE A 192 34.46 -12.50 -26.06
CA PHE A 192 34.04 -13.84 -26.49
C PHE A 192 33.83 -13.94 -28.01
N VAL A 193 33.32 -12.89 -28.63
CA VAL A 193 33.19 -12.83 -30.10
C VAL A 193 34.57 -12.67 -30.74
N LEU A 194 35.48 -11.85 -30.21
CA LEU A 194 36.84 -11.70 -30.74
C LEU A 194 37.65 -13.01 -30.61
N THR A 195 37.51 -13.73 -29.50
CA THR A 195 38.20 -15.01 -29.32
C THR A 195 37.67 -16.10 -30.24
N ASN A 196 36.35 -16.15 -30.49
CA ASN A 196 35.77 -17.16 -31.40
C ASN A 196 35.84 -16.80 -32.88
N THR A 197 35.91 -15.52 -33.27
CA THR A 197 35.88 -15.10 -34.68
C THR A 197 37.27 -14.86 -35.29
N VAL A 198 38.30 -14.62 -34.47
CA VAL A 198 39.65 -14.28 -34.97
C VAL A 198 40.73 -15.30 -34.54
N SER A 199 40.45 -16.20 -33.60
CA SER A 199 41.44 -17.20 -33.15
C SER A 199 41.05 -18.61 -33.57
N THR A 200 41.79 -19.21 -34.51
CA THR A 200 41.61 -20.62 -34.88
C THR A 200 42.18 -21.61 -33.85
N ASP A 201 42.70 -21.14 -32.70
CA ASP A 201 43.31 -22.01 -31.68
C ASP A 201 43.11 -21.55 -30.22
N GLY A 202 42.15 -20.65 -29.95
CA GLY A 202 41.67 -20.33 -28.58
C GLY A 202 42.69 -19.78 -27.55
N SER A 203 43.95 -19.53 -27.91
CA SER A 203 45.01 -19.07 -27.00
C SER A 203 45.30 -17.57 -27.13
N VAL A 204 45.50 -16.91 -26.00
CA VAL A 204 45.88 -15.49 -25.89
C VAL A 204 47.19 -15.19 -26.64
N SER A 205 48.14 -16.14 -26.70
CA SER A 205 49.38 -15.96 -27.46
C SER A 205 49.16 -15.89 -28.98
N GLY A 206 48.15 -16.59 -29.50
CA GLY A 206 47.79 -16.57 -30.93
C GLY A 206 47.29 -15.20 -31.39
N ILE A 207 46.57 -14.49 -30.52
CA ILE A 207 46.04 -13.13 -30.77
C ILE A 207 47.18 -12.11 -30.89
N TYR A 208 48.23 -12.23 -30.06
CA TYR A 208 49.39 -11.34 -30.13
C TYR A 208 50.20 -11.54 -31.41
N HIS A 209 50.39 -12.78 -31.85
CA HIS A 209 51.09 -13.05 -33.10
C HIS A 209 50.27 -12.66 -34.34
N ALA A 210 48.96 -12.91 -34.33
CA ALA A 210 48.07 -12.50 -35.41
C ALA A 210 47.95 -10.97 -35.52
N SER A 211 47.90 -10.25 -34.38
CA SER A 211 47.83 -8.78 -34.39
C SER A 211 49.13 -8.13 -34.87
N LEU A 212 50.30 -8.68 -34.51
CA LEU A 212 51.59 -8.24 -35.07
C LEU A 212 51.69 -8.50 -36.57
N GLN A 213 51.20 -9.64 -37.05
CA GLN A 213 51.23 -9.99 -38.46
C GLN A 213 50.25 -9.14 -39.30
N LEU A 214 49.10 -8.76 -38.72
CA LEU A 214 48.16 -7.83 -39.33
C LEU A 214 48.71 -6.39 -39.34
N ALA A 215 49.42 -5.99 -38.29
CA ALA A 215 50.09 -4.70 -38.19
C ALA A 215 51.23 -4.57 -39.22
N GLU A 216 52.03 -5.62 -39.43
CA GLU A 216 53.06 -5.64 -40.48
C GLU A 216 52.46 -5.58 -41.89
N ARG A 217 51.34 -6.27 -42.15
CA ARG A 217 50.63 -6.15 -43.44
C ARG A 217 50.02 -4.76 -43.65
N THR A 218 49.57 -4.12 -42.58
CA THR A 218 49.02 -2.76 -42.65
C THR A 218 50.12 -1.72 -42.82
N ALA A 219 51.26 -1.87 -42.14
CA ALA A 219 52.44 -1.01 -42.31
C ALA A 219 53.12 -1.22 -43.69
N GLY A 220 53.16 -2.47 -44.18
CA GLY A 220 53.66 -2.82 -45.51
C GLY A 220 52.77 -2.32 -46.66
N ASN A 221 51.45 -2.25 -46.46
CA ASN A 221 50.53 -1.64 -47.41
C ASN A 221 50.48 -0.12 -47.29
N ALA A 222 50.68 0.46 -46.10
CA ALA A 222 50.77 1.91 -45.90
C ALA A 222 52.03 2.51 -46.53
N SER A 223 53.15 1.77 -46.54
CA SER A 223 54.40 2.21 -47.17
C SER A 223 54.43 2.02 -48.70
N LYS A 224 53.53 1.22 -49.28
CA LYS A 224 53.39 1.03 -50.74
C LYS A 224 52.21 1.78 -51.37
N SER A 225 51.36 2.43 -50.58
CA SER A 225 50.23 3.24 -51.04
C SER A 225 50.58 4.72 -50.98
N SER A 226 50.98 5.31 -52.11
CA SER A 226 51.29 6.74 -52.28
C SER A 226 50.04 7.65 -52.28
N ALA A 227 49.10 7.39 -51.38
CA ALA A 227 47.89 8.20 -51.21
C ALA A 227 47.47 8.16 -49.73
N LEU A 228 48.00 9.09 -48.95
CA LEU A 228 47.53 9.38 -47.60
C LEU A 228 47.06 10.85 -47.57
N PRO A 229 45.79 11.12 -47.20
CA PRO A 229 45.24 12.47 -47.16
C PRO A 229 45.79 13.27 -45.97
N ASP A 230 45.90 14.59 -46.19
CA ASP A 230 46.52 15.63 -45.35
C ASP A 230 46.06 15.70 -43.88
N GLY A 231 45.01 14.98 -43.49
CA GLY A 231 44.45 14.99 -42.13
C GLY A 231 45.33 14.33 -41.07
N MET A 232 46.19 13.39 -41.46
CA MET A 232 47.02 12.64 -40.50
C MET A 232 48.33 13.35 -40.11
N ARG A 233 48.84 14.28 -40.94
CA ARG A 233 50.00 15.12 -40.55
C ARG A 233 49.62 16.12 -39.46
N LYS A 234 48.41 16.67 -39.52
CA LYS A 234 47.91 17.67 -38.56
C LYS A 234 47.71 17.13 -37.15
N LEU A 235 47.46 15.83 -37.02
CA LEU A 235 47.30 15.15 -35.73
C LEU A 235 48.66 14.84 -35.08
N ALA A 236 49.67 14.47 -35.88
CA ALA A 236 51.03 14.26 -35.41
C ALA A 236 51.66 15.56 -34.87
N ASP A 237 51.44 16.69 -35.55
CA ASP A 237 51.94 17.99 -35.10
C ASP A 237 51.26 18.45 -33.79
N SER A 238 49.96 18.19 -33.60
CA SER A 238 49.23 18.60 -32.38
C SER A 238 49.62 17.81 -31.12
N VAL A 239 50.06 16.57 -31.28
CA VAL A 239 50.50 15.72 -30.16
C VAL A 239 51.92 16.07 -29.72
N ASN A 240 52.76 16.52 -30.67
CA ASN A 240 54.10 17.00 -30.35
C ASN A 240 54.08 18.31 -29.55
N ASP A 241 53.07 19.17 -29.78
CA ASP A 241 52.87 20.44 -29.08
C ASP A 241 52.37 20.28 -27.63
N LEU A 242 51.76 19.14 -27.29
CA LEU A 242 51.26 18.85 -25.93
C LEU A 242 52.30 18.20 -25.02
N ILE A 243 53.43 17.73 -25.57
CA ILE A 243 54.46 17.01 -24.83
C ILE A 243 55.61 17.92 -24.37
N GLU A 244 55.75 19.13 -24.92
CA GLU A 244 56.89 20.03 -24.66
C GLU A 244 56.64 21.17 -23.64
N GLY A 245 55.45 21.28 -23.05
CA GLY A 245 55.07 22.41 -22.17
C GLY A 245 54.77 22.06 -20.71
N GLY A 246 55.76 21.65 -19.92
CA GLY A 246 55.65 21.52 -18.46
C GLY A 246 56.21 22.73 -17.69
N SER A 247 55.51 23.22 -16.65
CA SER A 247 56.05 23.56 -15.30
C SER A 247 55.22 24.59 -14.50
N GLU A 248 54.88 24.15 -13.28
CA GLU A 248 54.80 24.83 -11.97
C GLU A 248 54.32 26.30 -11.72
N LYS A 249 53.45 26.37 -10.70
CA LYS A 249 53.40 27.28 -9.51
C LYS A 249 52.65 28.62 -9.56
N GLY A 250 51.82 28.83 -8.52
CA GLY A 250 51.79 30.11 -7.78
C GLY A 250 50.42 30.69 -7.41
N ASN A 251 49.97 30.35 -6.20
CA ASN A 251 49.05 30.99 -5.25
C ASN A 251 48.30 32.34 -5.49
N ASP A 252 47.10 32.37 -4.89
CA ASP A 252 46.51 33.40 -4.01
C ASP A 252 45.56 34.53 -4.52
N THR A 253 44.34 34.48 -3.96
CA THR A 253 43.59 35.59 -3.31
C THR A 253 42.55 36.44 -4.11
N ASN A 254 41.27 36.10 -3.88
CA ASN A 254 40.17 36.94 -3.32
C ASN A 254 39.67 38.23 -4.00
N LYS A 255 38.39 38.24 -4.44
CA LYS A 255 37.30 39.21 -4.10
C LYS A 255 36.04 38.85 -4.91
N ASN A 256 34.91 38.46 -4.28
CA ASN A 256 33.75 39.31 -3.94
C ASN A 256 33.33 40.26 -5.09
N GLN A 257 32.07 40.38 -5.53
CA GLN A 257 30.81 40.34 -4.78
C GLN A 257 29.61 40.48 -5.76
N ASN A 258 28.50 39.83 -5.40
CA ASN A 258 27.08 40.20 -5.62
C ASN A 258 26.50 40.39 -7.05
N SER A 259 25.55 39.54 -7.47
CA SER A 259 24.10 39.47 -7.13
C SER A 259 23.27 40.48 -7.95
N SER A 260 22.23 40.07 -8.66
CA SER A 260 20.92 39.60 -8.17
C SER A 260 20.27 38.77 -9.32
N ASN A 261 19.32 37.85 -9.15
CA ASN A 261 18.09 38.00 -8.39
C ASN A 261 17.36 36.64 -8.31
N GLN A 262 16.92 36.28 -7.09
CA GLN A 262 15.67 35.61 -6.67
C GLN A 262 15.18 34.34 -7.43
N ASN A 263 15.18 33.15 -6.81
CA ASN A 263 14.18 32.61 -5.83
C ASN A 263 12.73 32.77 -6.31
N GLY A 264 11.84 31.78 -6.33
CA GLY A 264 11.78 30.37 -5.91
C GLY A 264 10.52 29.77 -6.59
N ALA A 265 10.44 28.46 -6.85
CA ALA A 265 9.92 27.44 -5.93
C ALA A 265 8.48 27.80 -5.46
N SER A 266 7.42 27.02 -5.64
CA SER A 266 7.30 25.57 -5.80
C SER A 266 5.90 25.19 -6.31
N GLN A 267 5.82 23.95 -6.79
CA GLN A 267 4.61 23.15 -6.97
C GLN A 267 3.73 23.09 -5.71
N SER A 268 2.42 23.01 -5.90
CA SER A 268 1.61 21.94 -5.31
C SER A 268 0.33 21.69 -6.12
N SER A 269 -0.04 20.42 -6.10
CA SER A 269 -1.14 19.67 -6.70
C SER A 269 -2.56 20.17 -6.44
N GLN A 270 -3.47 20.04 -7.42
CA GLN A 270 -4.74 19.27 -7.29
C GLN A 270 -5.65 19.31 -8.54
N SER A 271 -6.17 18.12 -8.88
CA SER A 271 -7.60 17.84 -9.19
C SER A 271 -8.21 18.01 -10.61
N LYS A 272 -8.87 16.91 -11.03
CA LYS A 272 -10.22 16.80 -11.65
C LYS A 272 -10.41 17.17 -13.14
N SER A 273 -10.64 16.15 -13.98
CA SER A 273 -11.97 15.81 -14.56
C SER A 273 -11.88 15.15 -15.95
N LYS A 274 -12.45 13.95 -16.05
CA LYS A 274 -12.88 13.21 -17.24
C LYS A 274 -13.69 12.05 -16.68
N GLY A 275 -14.91 11.71 -17.05
CA GLY A 275 -15.91 12.23 -17.97
C GLY A 275 -17.12 11.30 -17.75
N GLY A 276 -18.33 11.83 -17.79
CA GLY A 276 -19.53 11.00 -17.79
C GLY A 276 -19.78 10.41 -19.16
N SER A 277 -20.29 9.17 -19.22
CA SER A 277 -21.36 8.77 -20.14
C SER A 277 -21.82 7.34 -19.85
N GLN A 278 -23.13 7.21 -19.64
CA GLN A 278 -23.94 5.99 -19.72
C GLN A 278 -23.90 5.37 -21.14
N GLN A 279 -23.98 4.04 -21.22
CA GLN A 279 -24.76 3.24 -22.19
C GLN A 279 -24.44 1.76 -21.89
N LYS A 280 -25.37 0.93 -21.39
CA LYS A 280 -26.58 0.35 -22.01
C LYS A 280 -26.28 -0.53 -23.23
N ASP A 281 -26.83 -1.75 -23.16
CA ASP A 281 -27.05 -2.77 -24.21
C ASP A 281 -25.92 -3.78 -24.48
N ARG A 282 -25.96 -4.93 -23.80
CA ARG A 282 -26.25 -6.26 -24.39
C ARG A 282 -26.35 -7.36 -23.35
#